data_AF-A0A8I0KXV6-F1
#
_entry.id   AF-A0A8I0KXV6-F1
#
_cell.length_a   1.000
_cell.length_b   1.000
_cell.length_c   1.000
_cell.angle_alpha   90.00
_cell.angle_beta   90.00
_cell.angle_gamma   90.00
#
_symmetry.space_group_name_H-M   'P 1'
#
loop_
_entity.id
_entity.type
_entity.pdbx_description
1 polymer ?
#
loop_
_entity_poly.entity_id
_entity_poly.type
_entity_poly.pdbx_seq_one_letter_code
_entity_poly.pdbx_strand_id
1 'polypeptide(L)'
;MRTLALLEGGCALCGHVFAHPALGDHAYGEALLCSADGHHVVVASAFDPVPQRVAALLPAGADARFWPLLAALADPIGGQPLVHGLRCPQCGGAQLRYHDGHRRGTQAVANAGFVAATALTDLDLQAAIEHHLAA
;
A
#
# COMPACT_ATOMS: atom_id res chain seq x y z
N MET A 1 1.15 13.02 -7.12
CA MET A 1 1.95 12.08 -7.95
C MET A 1 3.42 12.44 -7.77
N ARG A 2 4.30 11.45 -7.65
CA ARG A 2 5.74 11.65 -7.46
C ARG A 2 6.54 10.67 -8.32
N THR A 3 7.75 11.03 -8.71
CA THR A 3 8.63 10.14 -9.47
C THR A 3 9.48 9.31 -8.51
N LEU A 4 9.33 7.99 -8.55
CA LEU A 4 10.10 7.05 -7.75
C LEU A 4 11.12 6.30 -8.61
N ALA A 5 12.22 5.89 -7.99
CA ALA A 5 13.15 4.96 -8.62
C ALA A 5 12.49 3.58 -8.76
N LEU A 6 12.75 2.93 -9.89
CA LEU A 6 12.42 1.53 -10.09
C LEU A 6 13.64 0.67 -9.78
N LEU A 7 13.48 -0.30 -8.88
CA LEU A 7 14.48 -1.29 -8.53
C LEU A 7 14.09 -2.65 -9.09
N GLU A 8 15.09 -3.46 -9.41
CA GLU A 8 14.87 -4.85 -9.80
C GLU A 8 14.47 -5.71 -8.60
N GLY A 9 13.38 -6.45 -8.77
CA GLY A 9 12.93 -7.48 -7.86
C GLY A 9 12.55 -8.75 -8.62
N GLY A 10 12.38 -9.83 -7.87
CA GLY A 10 11.92 -11.11 -8.39
C GLY A 10 10.81 -11.69 -7.53
N CYS A 11 10.02 -12.61 -8.08
CA CYS A 11 9.05 -13.38 -7.30
C CYS A 11 9.65 -14.74 -6.92
N ALA A 12 9.66 -15.06 -5.63
CA ALA A 12 10.13 -16.37 -5.15
C ALA A 12 9.20 -17.53 -5.56
N LEU A 13 7.93 -17.24 -5.88
CA LEU A 13 6.93 -18.25 -6.23
C LEU A 13 6.97 -18.63 -7.72
N CYS A 14 6.96 -17.64 -8.63
CA CYS A 14 6.91 -17.90 -10.07
C CYS A 14 8.23 -17.61 -10.80
N GLY A 15 9.25 -17.07 -10.11
CA GLY A 15 10.55 -16.73 -10.70
C GLY A 15 10.55 -15.49 -11.59
N HIS A 16 9.41 -14.83 -11.79
CA HIS A 16 9.32 -13.64 -12.63
C HIS A 16 10.16 -12.49 -12.07
N VAL A 17 10.98 -11.87 -12.93
CA VAL A 17 11.80 -10.69 -12.61
C VAL A 17 11.08 -9.46 -13.16
N PHE A 18 10.94 -8.43 -12.32
CA PHE A 18 10.22 -7.21 -12.65
C PHE A 18 10.83 -6.00 -11.97
N ALA A 19 10.48 -4.82 -12.47
CA ALA A 19 10.84 -3.56 -11.85
C ALA A 19 9.72 -3.12 -10.89
N HIS A 20 10.07 -2.67 -9.68
CA HIS A 20 9.12 -2.15 -8.72
C HIS A 20 9.54 -0.78 -8.20
N PRO A 21 8.59 0.12 -7.88
CA PRO A 21 8.93 1.39 -7.26
C PRO A 21 9.48 1.18 -5.85
N ALA A 22 10.38 2.06 -5.44
CA ALA A 22 10.91 2.13 -4.09
C ALA A 22 10.85 3.57 -3.57
N LEU A 23 10.43 3.73 -2.31
CA LEU A 23 10.40 5.04 -1.64
C LEU A 23 11.80 5.49 -1.17
N GLY A 24 12.76 4.56 -1.09
CA GLY A 24 14.10 4.80 -0.55
C GLY A 24 14.15 4.83 0.98
N ASP A 25 15.34 5.05 1.53
CA ASP A 25 15.61 4.89 2.98
C ASP A 25 15.03 6.02 3.86
N HIS A 26 14.51 7.08 3.26
CA HIS A 26 14.01 8.27 3.95
C HIS A 26 12.48 8.44 3.88
N ALA A 27 11.76 7.35 3.59
CA ALA A 27 10.30 7.32 3.44
C ALA A 27 9.56 7.33 4.79
N TYR A 28 9.85 8.30 5.65
CA TYR A 28 9.26 8.37 6.98
C TYR A 28 7.75 8.63 6.89
N GLY A 29 6.95 7.71 7.47
CA GLY A 29 5.50 7.81 7.45
C GLY A 29 4.88 7.56 6.07
N GLU A 30 5.56 6.86 5.16
CA GLU A 30 5.01 6.54 3.84
C GLU A 30 5.09 5.04 3.55
N ALA A 31 4.12 4.52 2.81
CA ALA A 31 4.10 3.13 2.38
C ALA A 31 3.64 2.99 0.92
N LEU A 32 4.11 1.93 0.27
CA LEU A 32 3.57 1.51 -1.02
C LEU A 32 2.38 0.58 -0.79
N LEU A 33 1.26 0.94 -1.41
CA LEU A 33 0.11 0.07 -1.54
C LEU A 33 0.08 -0.46 -2.97
N CYS A 34 -0.21 -1.75 -3.12
CA CYS A 34 -0.20 -2.43 -4.40
C CYS A 34 -1.58 -3.03 -4.66
N SER A 35 -2.05 -3.06 -5.90
CA SER A 35 -3.24 -3.84 -6.24
C SER A 35 -2.96 -5.33 -6.00
N ALA A 36 -4.00 -6.09 -5.66
CA ALA A 36 -3.88 -7.52 -5.39
C ALA A 36 -3.26 -8.32 -6.56
N ASP A 37 -3.46 -7.87 -7.79
CA ASP A 37 -2.87 -8.45 -9.01
C ASP A 37 -1.41 -8.01 -9.29
N GLY A 38 -0.90 -7.03 -8.54
CA GLY A 38 0.48 -6.53 -8.67
C GLY A 38 0.74 -5.50 -9.76
N HIS A 39 -0.28 -5.06 -10.50
CA HIS A 39 -0.10 -4.15 -11.64
C HIS A 39 -0.11 -2.67 -11.29
N HIS A 40 -0.73 -2.30 -10.17
CA HIS A 40 -0.85 -0.92 -9.74
C HIS A 40 -0.13 -0.71 -8.42
N VAL A 41 0.57 0.40 -8.31
CA VAL A 41 1.22 0.83 -7.07
C VAL A 41 0.91 2.30 -6.83
N VAL A 42 0.61 2.64 -5.58
CA VAL A 42 0.41 4.01 -5.11
C VAL A 42 1.16 4.25 -3.81
N VAL A 43 1.40 5.52 -3.49
CA VAL A 43 2.00 5.94 -2.22
C VAL A 43 0.92 6.40 -1.26
N ALA A 44 0.88 5.84 -0.05
CA ALA A 44 0.07 6.36 1.05
C ALA A 44 0.97 7.09 2.05
N SER A 45 0.52 8.23 2.57
CA SER A 45 1.19 8.96 3.64
C SER A 45 0.40 8.82 4.94
N ALA A 46 1.08 8.51 6.04
CA ALA A 46 0.52 8.49 7.38
C ALA A 46 0.02 9.88 7.81
N PHE A 47 0.48 10.95 7.15
CA PHE A 47 0.13 12.34 7.47
C PHE A 47 -1.10 12.87 6.70
N ASP A 48 -1.65 12.07 5.78
CA ASP A 48 -2.88 12.44 5.08
C ASP A 48 -4.10 12.41 6.02
N PRO A 49 -5.20 13.15 5.72
CA PRO A 49 -6.33 13.29 6.65
C PRO A 49 -6.98 11.97 7.08
N VAL A 50 -7.22 11.04 6.15
CA VAL A 50 -7.82 9.74 6.48
C VAL A 50 -6.85 8.87 7.31
N PRO A 51 -5.58 8.69 6.92
CA PRO A 51 -4.57 8.06 7.77
C PRO A 51 -4.47 8.63 9.19
N GLN A 52 -4.54 9.95 9.37
CA GLN A 52 -4.55 10.57 10.70
C GLN A 52 -5.82 10.23 11.49
N ARG A 53 -7.01 10.25 10.86
CA ARG A 53 -8.27 9.82 11.50
C ARG A 53 -8.22 8.35 11.92
N VAL A 54 -7.72 7.49 11.03
CA VAL A 54 -7.52 6.07 11.31
C VAL A 54 -6.56 5.88 12.49
N ALA A 55 -5.42 6.59 12.50
CA ALA A 55 -4.46 6.50 13.60
C ALA A 55 -5.07 6.92 14.96
N ALA A 56 -5.96 7.92 14.96
CA ALA A 56 -6.63 8.39 16.18
C ALA A 56 -7.69 7.40 16.70
N LEU A 57 -8.29 6.60 15.81
CA LEU A 57 -9.35 5.63 16.10
C LEU A 57 -8.81 4.20 16.30
N LEU A 58 -7.56 3.95 15.90
CA LEU A 58 -6.93 2.64 16.00
C LEU A 58 -6.75 2.24 17.47
N PRO A 59 -7.21 1.06 17.89
CA PRO A 59 -7.01 0.59 19.26
C PRO A 59 -5.52 0.47 19.62
N ALA A 60 -5.20 0.75 20.88
CA ALA A 60 -3.85 0.58 21.39
C ALA A 60 -3.35 -0.87 21.15
N GLY A 61 -2.12 -1.01 20.64
CA GLY A 61 -1.51 -2.31 20.33
C GLY A 61 -1.86 -2.86 18.94
N ALA A 62 -2.68 -2.17 18.14
CA ALA A 62 -3.00 -2.56 16.77
C ALA A 62 -2.10 -1.89 15.70
N ASP A 63 -0.96 -1.29 16.08
CA ASP A 63 -0.08 -0.52 15.18
C ASP A 63 0.34 -1.30 13.93
N ALA A 64 0.59 -2.62 14.07
CA ALA A 64 0.95 -3.48 12.95
C ALA A 64 -0.14 -3.62 11.87
N ARG A 65 -1.40 -3.28 12.20
CA ARG A 65 -2.56 -3.33 11.31
C ARG A 65 -2.80 -1.99 10.60
N PHE A 66 -2.09 -0.92 10.95
CA PHE A 66 -2.30 0.41 10.37
C PHE A 66 -2.22 0.42 8.84
N TRP A 67 -1.11 -0.03 8.25
CA TRP A 67 -0.97 -0.03 6.79
C TRP A 67 -1.88 -1.02 6.06
N PRO A 68 -2.07 -2.28 6.53
CA PRO A 68 -3.08 -3.17 5.96
C PRO A 68 -4.50 -2.58 5.97
N LEU A 69 -4.88 -1.91 7.06
CA LEU A 69 -6.18 -1.25 7.18
C LEU A 69 -6.31 -0.09 6.20
N LEU A 70 -5.27 0.76 6.07
CA LEU A 70 -5.27 1.81 5.06
C LEU A 70 -5.36 1.26 3.64
N ALA A 71 -4.73 0.12 3.36
CA ALA A 71 -4.87 -0.52 2.05
C ALA A 71 -6.32 -0.95 1.77
N ALA A 72 -7.02 -1.46 2.77
CA ALA A 72 -8.43 -1.86 2.66
C ALA A 72 -9.39 -0.66 2.50
N LEU A 73 -9.06 0.49 3.10
CA LEU A 73 -9.84 1.72 3.02
C LEU A 73 -9.52 2.59 1.80
N ALA A 74 -8.43 2.30 1.10
CA ALA A 74 -8.01 3.05 -0.07
C ALA A 74 -8.89 2.73 -1.29
N ASP A 75 -9.06 3.72 -2.17
CA ASP A 75 -9.87 3.58 -3.38
C ASP A 75 -9.27 2.49 -4.30
N PRO A 76 -10.08 1.54 -4.81
CA PRO A 76 -9.59 0.49 -5.69
C PRO A 76 -9.15 1.06 -7.04
N ILE A 77 -8.17 0.42 -7.67
CA ILE A 77 -7.65 0.81 -8.99
C ILE A 77 -8.00 -0.30 -9.98
N GLY A 78 -8.70 0.05 -11.06
CA GLY A 78 -9.16 -0.94 -12.03
C GLY A 78 -10.13 -1.99 -11.44
N GLY A 79 -10.83 -1.63 -10.35
CA GLY A 79 -11.68 -2.55 -9.60
C GLY A 79 -10.93 -3.51 -8.67
N GLN A 80 -9.60 -3.41 -8.58
CA GLN A 80 -8.79 -4.24 -7.69
C GLN A 80 -8.62 -3.59 -6.32
N PRO A 81 -8.83 -4.33 -5.22
CA PRO A 81 -8.49 -3.84 -3.90
C PRO A 81 -6.98 -3.65 -3.76
N LEU A 82 -6.59 -2.71 -2.90
CA LEU A 82 -5.20 -2.49 -2.56
C LEU A 82 -4.80 -3.32 -1.33
N VAL A 83 -3.53 -3.69 -1.29
CA VAL A 83 -2.89 -4.41 -0.19
C VAL A 83 -1.61 -3.71 0.23
N HIS A 84 -1.25 -3.87 1.49
CA HIS A 84 0.04 -3.38 1.98
C HIS A 84 1.18 -4.26 1.43
N GLY A 85 2.21 -3.59 0.92
CA GLY A 85 3.37 -4.22 0.31
C GLY A 85 3.15 -4.60 -1.16
N LEU A 86 4.25 -4.81 -1.87
CA LEU A 86 4.25 -5.12 -3.30
C LEU A 86 3.70 -6.54 -3.58
N ARG A 87 3.21 -6.75 -4.79
CA ARG A 87 2.80 -8.05 -5.32
C ARG A 87 3.48 -8.31 -6.65
N CYS A 88 3.70 -9.59 -6.97
CA CYS A 88 4.24 -9.97 -8.26
C CYS A 88 3.20 -9.69 -9.35
N PRO A 89 3.54 -8.89 -10.39
CA PRO A 89 2.60 -8.58 -11.48
C PRO A 89 2.29 -9.78 -12.39
N GLN A 90 2.98 -10.91 -12.22
CA GLN A 90 2.75 -12.12 -13.03
C GLN A 90 1.80 -13.10 -12.34
N CYS A 91 1.85 -13.23 -11.01
CA CYS A 91 1.10 -14.26 -10.27
C CYS A 91 0.38 -13.75 -9.02
N GLY A 92 0.44 -12.45 -8.71
CA GLY A 92 -0.13 -11.87 -7.48
C GLY A 92 0.58 -12.27 -6.19
N GLY A 93 1.69 -13.00 -6.27
CA GLY A 93 2.42 -13.51 -5.11
C GLY A 93 3.06 -12.43 -4.25
N ALA A 94 3.02 -12.60 -2.93
CA ALA A 94 3.62 -11.66 -1.96
C ALA A 94 5.08 -11.99 -1.58
N GLN A 95 5.60 -13.15 -1.97
CA GLN A 95 6.98 -13.54 -1.67
C GLN A 95 7.93 -12.96 -2.71
N LEU A 96 8.50 -11.80 -2.40
CA LEU A 96 9.42 -11.10 -3.28
C LEU A 96 10.88 -11.28 -2.85
N ARG A 97 11.77 -11.31 -3.83
CA ARG A 97 13.22 -11.27 -3.67
C ARG A 97 13.69 -9.90 -4.16
N TYR A 98 14.34 -9.15 -3.29
CA TYR A 98 14.93 -7.86 -3.66
C TYR A 98 16.36 -8.11 -4.12
N HIS A 99 16.72 -7.62 -5.32
CA HIS A 99 18.03 -7.83 -5.93
C HIS A 99 18.91 -6.59 -5.75
N ASP A 100 19.49 -6.44 -4.55
CA ASP A 100 20.57 -5.51 -4.17
C ASP A 100 20.52 -4.09 -4.76
N GLY A 101 19.32 -3.57 -5.02
CA GLY A 101 19.12 -2.18 -5.48
C GLY A 101 19.51 -1.91 -6.94
N HIS A 102 19.53 -2.91 -7.82
CA HIS A 102 19.75 -2.66 -9.25
C HIS A 102 18.66 -1.77 -9.84
N ARG A 103 18.99 -0.50 -10.07
CA ARG A 103 18.05 0.49 -10.61
C ARG A 103 17.74 0.19 -12.07
N ARG A 104 16.45 0.04 -12.38
CA ARG A 104 15.91 -0.19 -13.73
C ARG A 104 15.34 1.06 -14.38
N GLY A 105 15.13 2.14 -13.61
CA GLY A 105 14.65 3.41 -14.15
C GLY A 105 13.90 4.25 -13.11
N THR A 106 12.83 4.91 -13.58
CA THR A 106 11.91 5.69 -12.75
C THR A 106 10.48 5.55 -13.24
N GLN A 107 9.52 5.69 -12.33
CA GLN A 107 8.10 5.71 -12.64
C GLN A 107 7.40 6.82 -11.88
N ALA A 108 6.44 7.49 -12.52
CA ALA A 108 5.51 8.36 -11.83
C ALA A 108 4.46 7.51 -11.09
N VAL A 109 4.39 7.68 -9.77
CA VAL A 109 3.51 6.92 -8.87
C VAL A 109 2.51 7.90 -8.24
N ALA A 110 1.22 7.57 -8.34
CA ALA A 110 0.16 8.37 -7.75
C ALA A 110 0.10 8.21 -6.23
N ASN A 111 -0.58 9.13 -5.56
CA ASN A 111 -0.91 8.95 -4.14
C ASN A 111 -2.18 8.09 -4.03
N ALA A 112 -2.32 7.37 -2.93
CA ALA A 112 -3.53 6.61 -2.63
C ALA A 112 -4.72 7.56 -2.46
N GLY A 113 -5.85 7.21 -3.07
CA GLY A 113 -7.13 7.86 -2.83
C GLY A 113 -7.85 7.25 -1.64
N PHE A 114 -8.66 8.04 -0.95
CA PHE A 114 -9.50 7.60 0.16
C PHE A 114 -10.88 8.27 0.08
N VAL A 115 -11.44 8.42 -1.12
CA VAL A 115 -12.69 9.16 -1.34
C VAL A 115 -13.84 8.57 -0.53
N ALA A 116 -13.99 7.25 -0.56
CA ALA A 116 -15.05 6.57 0.21
C ALA A 116 -14.85 6.76 1.73
N ALA A 117 -13.64 6.53 2.24
CA ALA A 117 -13.33 6.68 3.65
C ALA A 117 -13.44 8.13 4.15
N THR A 118 -13.19 9.11 3.28
CA THR A 118 -13.36 10.55 3.59
C THR A 118 -14.81 10.89 3.88
N ALA A 119 -15.76 10.23 3.20
CA ALA A 119 -17.19 10.46 3.38
C ALA A 119 -17.77 9.82 4.65
N LEU A 120 -17.03 8.92 5.32
CA LEU A 120 -17.49 8.25 6.54
C LEU A 120 -17.46 9.19 7.74
N THR A 121 -18.46 9.06 8.61
CA THR A 121 -18.40 9.65 9.96
C THR A 121 -17.34 8.93 10.80
N ASP A 122 -16.92 9.51 11.92
CA ASP A 122 -15.96 8.83 12.81
C ASP A 122 -16.54 7.54 13.40
N LEU A 123 -17.86 7.47 13.63
CA LEU A 123 -18.53 6.25 14.09
C LEU A 123 -18.51 5.15 13.03
N ASP A 124 -18.81 5.49 11.78
CA ASP A 124 -18.79 4.52 10.68
C ASP A 124 -17.36 4.07 10.36
N LEU A 125 -16.39 4.99 10.44
CA LEU A 125 -14.99 4.67 10.28
C LEU A 125 -14.51 3.75 11.41
N GLN A 126 -14.85 4.02 12.66
CA GLN A 126 -14.55 3.15 13.81
C GLN A 126 -15.11 1.74 13.60
N ALA A 127 -16.37 1.62 13.17
CA ALA A 127 -16.99 0.32 12.89
C ALA A 127 -16.27 -0.44 11.76
N ALA A 128 -15.84 0.26 10.71
CA ALA A 128 -15.04 -0.34 9.64
C ALA A 128 -13.68 -0.83 10.15
N ILE A 129 -13.01 -0.06 11.02
CA ILE A 129 -11.74 -0.45 11.64
C ILE A 129 -11.91 -1.73 12.45
N GLU A 130 -12.91 -1.78 13.33
CA GLU A 130 -13.19 -2.94 14.18
C GLU A 130 -13.50 -4.19 13.35
N HIS A 131 -14.29 -4.04 12.28
CA HIS A 131 -14.57 -5.14 11.34
C HIS A 131 -13.28 -5.72 10.73
N HIS A 132 -12.35 -4.85 10.29
CA HIS A 132 -11.08 -5.26 9.72
C HIS A 132 -10.08 -5.83 10.74
N LEU A 133 -10.22 -5.53 12.04
CA LEU A 133 -9.38 -6.10 13.09
C LEU A 133 -9.86 -7.48 13.53
N ALA A 134 -11.16 -7.79 13.39
CA ALA A 134 -11.74 -9.09 13.71
C ALA A 134 -11.52 -10.16 12.62
N ALA A 135 -11.12 -9.76 11.42
CA ALA A 135 -10.84 -10.62 10.26
C ALA A 135 -9.36 -11.00 10.11
#